data_AF-A0A5E5A9H7-F1
#
_entry.id   AF-A0A5E5A9H7-F1
#
_cell.length_a   1.000
_cell.length_b   1.000
_cell.length_c   1.000
_cell.angle_alpha   90.00
_cell.angle_beta   90.00
_cell.angle_gamma   90.00
#
_symmetry.space_group_name_H-M   'P 1'
#
loop_
_entity.id
_entity.type
_entity.pdbx_description
1 polymer ?
#
loop_
_entity_poly.entity_id
_entity_poly.type
_entity_poly.pdbx_seq_one_letter_code
_entity_poly.pdbx_strand_id
1 'polypeptide(L)'
;MRKLKIAAASAIVAASAMFGVAHAADTPEPATGPHAAMHHMRGDHGPWGLGNISKLHDQLKLNAQQEQAWQQAVATSKQNRDAMRKNGEQFRQMIGQAKDQQVLDLAGMRAAREKVFDQNRQLRSQTEDAWLNVYNGLNNDQKVLVSNAIKARWAKMKAWHDKAMQHRGQMHKGAPAPAPTPAPAGQAQ
;
A
#
# COMPACT_ATOMS: atom_id res chain seq x y z
N MET A 1 54.79 1.15 34.32
CA MET A 1 54.53 2.40 33.58
C MET A 1 53.03 2.65 33.51
N ARG A 2 52.62 3.91 33.66
CA ARG A 2 51.35 4.35 34.26
C ARG A 2 50.12 4.16 33.34
N LYS A 3 49.00 3.71 33.92
CA LYS A 3 47.67 3.61 33.29
C LYS A 3 47.03 5.00 33.26
N LEU A 4 46.70 5.52 32.08
CA LEU A 4 45.92 6.76 31.92
C LEU A 4 44.43 6.42 32.03
N LYS A 5 43.78 6.92 33.09
CA LYS A 5 42.33 6.98 33.23
C LYS A 5 41.90 8.38 32.76
N ILE A 6 41.17 8.46 31.66
CA ILE A 6 40.48 9.70 31.27
C ILE A 6 39.04 9.56 31.74
N ALA A 7 38.70 10.33 32.77
CA ALA A 7 37.33 10.57 33.19
C ALA A 7 36.72 11.59 32.22
N ALA A 8 35.64 11.23 31.53
CA ALA A 8 34.80 12.19 30.83
C ALA A 8 33.57 12.45 31.70
N ALA A 9 33.52 13.65 32.26
CA ALA A 9 32.43 14.16 33.08
C ALA A 9 31.16 14.37 32.23
N SER A 10 30.02 13.96 32.79
CA SER A 10 28.69 14.27 32.31
C SER A 10 28.23 15.63 32.85
N ALA A 11 27.70 16.51 31.99
CA ALA A 11 26.74 17.59 32.31
C ALA A 11 26.46 18.39 31.02
N ILE A 12 25.30 18.95 30.69
CA ILE A 12 23.94 19.03 31.24
C ILE A 12 23.06 19.41 30.02
N VAL A 13 21.82 18.94 30.01
CA VAL A 13 20.77 19.28 29.03
C VAL A 13 20.50 20.78 29.01
N ALA A 14 20.46 21.38 27.82
CA ALA A 14 19.78 22.65 27.59
C ALA A 14 18.77 22.45 26.45
N ALA A 15 17.50 22.36 26.84
CA ALA A 15 16.37 22.40 25.93
C ALA A 15 16.11 23.86 25.52
N SER A 16 16.15 24.14 24.23
CA SER A 16 15.60 25.38 23.66
C SER A 16 14.68 25.00 22.51
N ALA A 17 13.39 24.86 22.87
CA ALA A 17 12.28 24.75 21.95
C ALA A 17 11.88 26.16 21.49
N MET A 18 11.95 26.40 20.18
CA MET A 18 11.16 27.44 19.49
C MET A 18 10.80 26.92 18.10
N PHE A 19 9.70 26.16 18.02
CA PHE A 19 9.01 25.89 16.76
C PHE A 19 7.79 26.81 16.70
N GLY A 20 7.89 27.86 15.89
CA GLY A 20 6.77 28.66 15.44
C GLY A 20 6.61 28.49 13.94
N VAL A 21 5.71 27.59 13.52
CA VAL A 21 5.15 27.60 12.17
C VAL A 21 3.65 27.45 12.32
N ALA A 22 2.94 28.57 12.19
CA ALA A 22 1.50 28.55 11.95
C ALA A 22 1.29 27.97 10.54
N HIS A 23 0.69 26.80 10.44
CA HIS A 23 -0.05 26.41 9.24
C HIS A 23 -1.51 26.70 9.50
N ALA A 24 -2.04 27.69 8.76
CA ALA A 24 -3.47 27.82 8.57
C ALA A 24 -3.97 26.48 8.00
N ALA A 25 -4.85 25.84 8.76
CA ALA A 25 -5.53 24.64 8.32
C ALA A 25 -6.53 25.04 7.23
N ASP A 26 -6.17 24.83 5.96
CA ASP A 26 -7.18 24.56 4.95
C ASP A 26 -7.85 23.24 5.34
N THR A 27 -9.06 23.33 5.87
CA THR A 27 -9.97 22.20 6.01
C THR A 27 -10.21 21.62 4.62
N PRO A 28 -9.77 20.38 4.32
CA PRO A 28 -10.27 19.70 3.15
C PRO A 28 -11.73 19.36 3.44
N GLU A 29 -12.63 19.88 2.61
CA GLU A 29 -14.02 19.44 2.60
C GLU A 29 -14.09 17.90 2.61
N PRO A 30 -14.99 17.28 3.40
CA PRO A 30 -15.20 15.86 3.31
C PRO A 30 -15.77 15.56 1.93
N ALA A 31 -15.01 14.87 1.09
CA ALA A 31 -15.48 14.38 -0.20
C ALA A 31 -16.68 13.44 0.01
N THR A 32 -17.88 13.99 -0.04
CA THR A 32 -19.14 13.27 -0.11
C THR A 32 -19.36 12.79 -1.53
N GLY A 33 -19.10 11.51 -1.79
CA GLY A 33 -19.39 10.84 -3.06
C GLY A 33 -19.34 9.32 -2.92
N PRO A 34 -20.44 8.58 -3.20
CA PRO A 34 -20.64 7.20 -2.76
C PRO A 34 -19.95 6.18 -3.70
N HIS A 35 -19.28 5.18 -3.12
CA HIS A 35 -18.82 3.94 -3.79
C HIS A 35 -17.67 3.98 -4.83
N ALA A 36 -17.02 5.11 -5.14
CA ALA A 36 -16.04 5.17 -6.25
C ALA A 36 -14.60 4.64 -5.97
N ALA A 37 -14.23 4.28 -4.74
CA ALA A 37 -12.87 3.80 -4.40
C ALA A 37 -12.80 2.33 -3.92
N MET A 38 -13.92 1.61 -3.92
CA MET A 38 -13.94 0.20 -3.53
C MET A 38 -13.58 -0.69 -4.72
N HIS A 39 -12.29 -0.74 -5.05
CA HIS A 39 -11.52 -1.90 -5.55
C HIS A 39 -10.11 -1.43 -5.97
N HIS A 40 -9.40 -0.72 -5.09
CA HIS A 40 -7.97 -0.54 -5.29
C HIS A 40 -7.30 -1.92 -5.25
N MET A 41 -6.83 -2.33 -6.42
CA MET A 41 -5.82 -3.36 -6.67
C MET A 41 -5.17 -3.85 -5.37
N ARG A 42 -5.60 -5.02 -4.87
CA ARG A 42 -4.95 -5.78 -3.78
C ARG A 42 -3.60 -6.34 -4.26
N GLY A 43 -2.75 -5.49 -4.84
CA GLY A 43 -1.39 -5.80 -5.20
C GLY A 43 -0.46 -4.95 -4.37
N ASP A 44 0.51 -5.57 -3.73
CA ASP A 44 1.66 -4.97 -3.02
C ASP A 44 2.59 -4.16 -3.96
N HIS A 45 2.07 -3.74 -5.11
CA HIS A 45 2.80 -3.25 -6.27
C HIS A 45 1.94 -2.13 -6.86
N GLY A 46 2.41 -0.88 -6.77
CA GLY A 46 1.72 0.32 -7.23
C GLY A 46 1.13 0.28 -8.65
N PRO A 47 0.52 1.37 -9.13
CA PRO A 47 -0.24 1.39 -10.39
C PRO A 47 0.55 0.85 -11.59
N TRP A 48 1.87 1.02 -11.60
CA TRP A 48 2.73 0.56 -12.69
C TRP A 48 3.41 -0.80 -12.45
N GLY A 49 3.29 -1.38 -11.25
CA GLY A 49 3.90 -2.66 -10.92
C GLY A 49 5.43 -2.64 -10.84
N LEU A 50 6.02 -1.49 -10.54
CA LEU A 50 7.47 -1.27 -10.59
C LEU A 50 8.28 -2.19 -9.65
N GLY A 51 7.68 -2.71 -8.58
CA GLY A 51 8.35 -3.63 -7.65
C GLY A 51 8.90 -4.93 -8.29
N ASN A 52 8.41 -5.33 -9.47
CA ASN A 52 8.90 -6.50 -10.21
C ASN A 52 10.00 -6.16 -11.24
N ILE A 53 10.29 -4.86 -11.43
CA ILE A 53 11.41 -4.40 -12.27
C ILE A 53 12.73 -4.86 -11.68
N SER A 54 12.77 -5.14 -10.37
CA SER A 54 13.89 -5.80 -9.68
C SER A 54 14.51 -6.98 -10.45
N LYS A 55 13.73 -7.71 -11.24
CA LYS A 55 14.19 -8.85 -12.06
C LYS A 55 14.96 -8.46 -13.33
N LEU A 56 14.91 -7.19 -13.73
CA LEU A 56 15.62 -6.66 -14.89
C LEU A 56 17.02 -6.16 -14.54
N HIS A 57 17.42 -6.21 -13.26
CA HIS A 57 18.68 -5.63 -12.77
C HIS A 57 19.88 -5.95 -13.68
N ASP A 58 20.15 -7.23 -13.91
CA ASP A 58 21.26 -7.70 -14.73
C ASP A 58 21.15 -7.28 -16.20
N GLN A 59 19.92 -7.15 -16.72
CA GLN A 59 19.66 -6.79 -18.11
C GLN A 59 19.85 -5.29 -18.36
N LEU A 60 19.62 -4.46 -17.35
CA LEU A 60 19.71 -3.01 -17.47
C LEU A 60 21.15 -2.53 -17.53
N LYS A 61 22.14 -3.34 -17.11
CA LYS A 61 23.57 -2.98 -17.13
C LYS A 61 23.79 -1.59 -16.55
N LEU A 62 23.35 -1.41 -15.31
CA LEU A 62 23.34 -0.11 -14.63
C LEU A 62 24.77 0.40 -14.45
N ASN A 63 24.96 1.71 -14.65
CA ASN A 63 26.19 2.38 -14.22
C ASN A 63 26.20 2.59 -12.70
N ALA A 64 27.32 3.05 -12.13
CA ALA A 64 27.48 3.18 -10.68
C ALA A 64 26.40 4.09 -10.02
N GLN A 65 26.01 5.19 -10.67
CA GLN A 65 24.99 6.11 -10.16
C GLN A 65 23.60 5.48 -10.20
N GLN A 66 23.26 4.81 -11.31
CA GLN A 66 22.00 4.09 -11.46
C GLN A 66 21.89 2.91 -10.49
N GLU A 67 23.00 2.22 -10.25
CA GLU A 67 23.09 1.13 -9.28
C GLU A 67 22.82 1.62 -7.86
N GLN A 68 23.38 2.76 -7.48
CA GLN A 68 23.11 3.35 -6.17
C GLN A 68 21.62 3.69 -5.99
N ALA A 69 20.99 4.32 -6.99
CA ALA A 69 19.56 4.62 -6.97
C ALA A 69 18.71 3.34 -6.90
N TRP A 70 19.13 2.29 -7.61
CA TRP A 70 18.50 0.98 -7.59
C TRP A 70 18.52 0.35 -6.21
N GLN A 71 19.70 0.27 -5.59
CA GLN A 71 19.87 -0.30 -4.24
C GLN A 71 19.04 0.47 -3.21
N GLN A 72 18.98 1.80 -3.33
CA GLN A 72 18.12 2.62 -2.48
C GLN A 72 16.63 2.28 -2.68
N ALA A 73 16.16 2.13 -3.93
CA ALA A 73 14.79 1.74 -4.21
C ALA A 73 14.44 0.34 -3.67
N VAL A 74 15.36 -0.62 -3.77
CA VAL A 74 15.22 -1.97 -3.20
C VAL A 74 15.12 -1.90 -1.67
N ALA A 75 16.00 -1.14 -1.02
CA ALA A 75 16.00 -0.96 0.43
C ALA A 75 14.70 -0.32 0.91
N THR A 76 14.28 0.79 0.29
CA THR A 76 13.01 1.48 0.59
C THR A 76 11.82 0.53 0.41
N SER A 77 11.78 -0.23 -0.70
CA SER A 77 10.71 -1.20 -0.96
C SER A 77 10.61 -2.25 0.14
N LYS A 78 11.75 -2.79 0.58
CA LYS A 78 11.81 -3.81 1.63
C LYS A 78 11.32 -3.24 2.96
N GLN A 79 11.88 -2.11 3.38
CA GLN A 79 11.51 -1.43 4.63
C GLN A 79 10.02 -1.11 4.67
N ASN A 80 9.49 -0.53 3.58
CA ASN A 80 8.09 -0.13 3.52
C ASN A 80 7.16 -1.34 3.49
N ARG A 81 7.55 -2.43 2.83
CA ARG A 81 6.80 -3.70 2.87
C ARG A 81 6.73 -4.28 4.27
N ASP A 82 7.84 -4.28 5.01
CA ASP A 82 7.88 -4.78 6.37
C ASP A 82 7.03 -3.91 7.32
N ALA A 83 7.06 -2.58 7.13
CA ALA A 83 6.17 -1.66 7.84
C ALA A 83 4.69 -1.91 7.53
N MET A 84 4.33 -2.07 6.25
CA MET A 84 2.95 -2.42 5.87
C MET A 84 2.50 -3.76 6.46
N ARG A 85 3.39 -4.76 6.51
CA ARG A 85 3.10 -6.06 7.15
C ARG A 85 2.81 -5.87 8.64
N LYS A 86 3.66 -5.11 9.34
CA LYS A 86 3.47 -4.79 10.77
C LYS A 86 2.15 -4.05 11.02
N ASN A 87 1.80 -3.06 10.19
CA ASN A 87 0.51 -2.36 10.29
C ASN A 87 -0.66 -3.33 10.15
N GLY A 88 -0.57 -4.27 9.19
CA GLY A 88 -1.58 -5.31 9.00
C GLY A 88 -1.67 -6.30 10.16
N GLU A 89 -0.54 -6.66 10.79
CA GLU A 89 -0.50 -7.50 11.98
C GLU A 89 -1.15 -6.81 13.19
N GLN A 90 -0.80 -5.55 13.44
CA GLN A 90 -1.41 -4.75 14.50
C GLN A 90 -2.92 -4.62 14.31
N PHE A 91 -3.38 -4.35 13.08
CA PHE A 91 -4.81 -4.31 12.79
C PHE A 91 -5.47 -5.67 13.03
N ARG A 92 -4.86 -6.78 12.60
CA ARG A 92 -5.39 -8.13 12.88
C ARG A 92 -5.46 -8.44 14.38
N GLN A 93 -4.48 -8.03 15.17
CA GLN A 93 -4.49 -8.19 16.63
C GLN A 93 -5.64 -7.42 17.26
N MET A 94 -5.86 -6.16 16.87
CA MET A 94 -6.99 -5.37 17.33
C MET A 94 -8.34 -6.02 16.99
N ILE A 95 -8.50 -6.52 15.75
CA ILE A 95 -9.70 -7.28 15.37
C ILE A 95 -9.82 -8.56 16.20
N GLY A 96 -8.72 -9.24 16.52
CA GLY A 96 -8.70 -10.39 17.41
C GLY A 96 -9.28 -10.05 18.79
N GLN A 97 -8.79 -8.97 19.41
CA GLN A 97 -9.25 -8.49 20.71
C GLN A 97 -10.73 -8.04 20.70
N ALA A 98 -11.16 -7.41 19.60
CA ALA A 98 -12.54 -6.94 19.47
C ALA A 98 -13.55 -8.11 19.44
N LYS A 99 -13.16 -9.31 18.96
CA LYS A 99 -14.07 -10.47 18.89
C LYS A 99 -14.56 -10.95 20.25
N ASP A 100 -13.76 -10.74 21.30
CA ASP A 100 -14.08 -11.19 22.65
C ASP A 100 -14.91 -10.14 23.43
N GLN A 101 -15.16 -8.97 22.83
CA GLN A 101 -15.96 -7.92 23.44
C GLN A 101 -17.45 -8.19 23.24
N GLN A 102 -18.24 -7.97 24.30
CA GLN A 102 -19.71 -8.09 24.25
C GLN A 102 -20.34 -7.02 23.33
N VAL A 103 -19.74 -5.83 23.23
CA VAL A 103 -20.16 -4.75 22.35
C VAL A 103 -18.94 -4.28 21.56
N LEU A 104 -19.08 -4.23 20.23
CA LEU A 104 -18.02 -3.79 19.33
C LEU A 104 -17.98 -2.26 19.22
N ASP A 105 -16.80 -1.67 19.39
CA ASP A 105 -16.57 -0.27 19.02
C ASP A 105 -16.33 -0.13 17.51
N LEU A 106 -17.43 -0.06 16.75
CA LEU A 106 -17.36 0.09 15.29
C LEU A 106 -16.72 1.42 14.85
N ALA A 107 -16.86 2.47 15.65
CA ALA A 107 -16.29 3.79 15.35
C ALA A 107 -14.76 3.77 15.50
N GLY A 108 -14.26 3.22 16.61
CA GLY A 108 -12.82 3.02 16.84
C GLY A 108 -12.20 2.06 15.82
N MET A 109 -12.88 0.97 15.48
CA MET A 109 -12.42 0.04 14.44
C MET A 109 -12.31 0.71 13.07
N ARG A 110 -13.28 1.57 12.69
CA ARG A 110 -13.20 2.35 11.45
C ARG A 110 -12.02 3.32 11.48
N ALA A 111 -11.84 4.05 12.57
CA ALA A 111 -10.74 5.00 12.73
C ALA A 111 -9.36 4.30 12.63
N ALA A 112 -9.21 3.16 13.29
CA ALA A 112 -7.99 2.35 13.21
C ALA A 112 -7.72 1.82 11.79
N ARG A 113 -8.77 1.38 11.08
CA ARG A 113 -8.65 0.94 9.68
C ARG A 113 -8.17 2.09 8.79
N GLU A 114 -8.77 3.27 8.93
CA GLU A 114 -8.43 4.43 8.10
C GLU A 114 -6.98 4.85 8.32
N LYS A 115 -6.56 4.95 9.58
CA LYS A 115 -5.16 5.23 9.95
C LYS A 115 -4.18 4.26 9.28
N VAL A 116 -4.49 2.96 9.30
CA VAL A 116 -3.65 1.94 8.64
C VAL A 116 -3.65 2.10 7.12
N PHE A 117 -4.79 2.46 6.52
CA PHE A 117 -4.87 2.72 5.08
C PHE A 117 -4.04 3.93 4.66
N ASP A 118 -4.13 5.05 5.38
CA ASP A 118 -3.34 6.25 5.12
C ASP A 118 -1.84 5.98 5.25
N GLN A 119 -1.42 5.32 6.33
CA GLN A 119 -0.03 4.94 6.53
C GLN A 119 0.48 4.05 5.40
N ASN A 120 -0.31 3.04 5.01
CA ASN A 120 0.08 2.14 3.93
C ASN A 120 0.07 2.84 2.57
N ARG A 121 -0.82 3.82 2.35
CA ARG A 121 -0.81 4.66 1.14
C ARG A 121 0.49 5.46 1.06
N GLN A 122 0.92 6.09 2.15
CA GLN A 122 2.17 6.83 2.20
C GLN A 122 3.40 5.94 1.92
N LEU A 123 3.46 4.75 2.52
CA LEU A 123 4.55 3.79 2.32
C LEU A 123 4.62 3.29 0.86
N ARG A 124 3.46 3.11 0.21
CA ARG A 124 3.40 2.78 -1.23
C ARG A 124 3.90 3.92 -2.09
N SER A 125 3.45 5.16 -1.83
CA SER A 125 3.92 6.35 -2.56
C SER A 125 5.44 6.47 -2.49
N GLN A 126 6.03 6.38 -1.30
CA GLN A 126 7.49 6.43 -1.13
C GLN A 126 8.23 5.34 -1.92
N THR A 127 7.64 4.15 -2.00
CA THR A 127 8.19 3.05 -2.79
C THR A 127 8.11 3.37 -4.28
N GLU A 128 6.97 3.88 -4.74
CA GLU A 128 6.76 4.30 -6.13
C GLU A 128 7.72 5.42 -6.53
N ASP A 129 7.88 6.44 -5.69
CA ASP A 129 8.80 7.56 -5.91
C ASP A 129 10.25 7.09 -6.04
N ALA A 130 10.68 6.14 -5.20
CA ALA A 130 12.02 5.58 -5.27
C ALA A 130 12.26 4.82 -6.59
N TRP A 131 11.28 4.04 -7.07
CA TRP A 131 11.38 3.37 -8.37
C TRP A 131 11.24 4.32 -9.56
N LEU A 132 10.46 5.39 -9.45
CA LEU A 132 10.40 6.44 -10.45
C LEU A 132 11.75 7.15 -10.59
N ASN A 133 12.44 7.40 -9.48
CA ASN A 133 13.78 7.97 -9.50
C ASN A 133 14.77 7.09 -10.29
N VAL A 134 14.74 5.77 -10.05
CA VAL A 134 15.49 4.80 -10.85
C VAL A 134 15.15 4.94 -12.33
N TYR A 135 13.86 4.85 -12.68
CA TYR A 135 13.42 4.92 -14.08
C TYR A 135 13.84 6.21 -14.77
N ASN A 136 13.72 7.35 -14.08
CA ASN A 136 14.08 8.65 -14.64
C ASN A 136 15.58 8.76 -14.95
N GLY A 137 16.43 8.15 -14.12
CA GLY A 137 17.88 8.08 -14.31
C GLY A 137 18.35 7.07 -15.37
N LEU A 138 17.46 6.25 -15.95
CA LEU A 138 17.79 5.33 -17.04
C LEU A 138 17.95 6.07 -18.38
N ASN A 139 18.82 5.53 -19.24
CA ASN A 139 18.92 5.95 -20.64
C ASN A 139 17.75 5.38 -21.49
N ASN A 140 17.67 5.77 -22.76
CA ASN A 140 16.55 5.38 -23.62
C ASN A 140 16.45 3.86 -23.82
N ASP A 141 17.58 3.18 -24.07
CA ASP A 141 17.58 1.73 -24.30
C ASP A 141 17.12 0.96 -23.05
N GLN A 142 17.61 1.37 -21.88
CA GLN A 142 17.18 0.84 -20.58
C GLN A 142 15.68 1.11 -20.33
N LYS A 143 15.19 2.32 -20.64
CA LYS A 143 13.76 2.68 -20.53
C LYS A 143 12.88 1.83 -21.44
N VAL A 144 13.34 1.48 -22.64
CA VAL A 144 12.63 0.56 -23.55
C VAL A 144 12.50 -0.82 -22.91
N LEU A 145 13.57 -1.37 -22.34
CA LEU A 145 13.53 -2.66 -21.63
C LEU A 145 12.52 -2.63 -20.48
N VAL A 146 12.57 -1.61 -19.63
CA VAL A 146 11.63 -1.45 -18.51
C VAL A 146 10.19 -1.30 -19.01
N SER A 147 9.97 -0.47 -20.03
CA SER A 147 8.64 -0.22 -20.60
C SER A 147 8.03 -1.50 -21.17
N ASN A 148 8.81 -2.32 -21.85
CA ASN A 148 8.36 -3.60 -22.40
C ASN A 148 7.95 -4.57 -21.29
N ALA A 149 8.73 -4.65 -20.21
CA ALA A 149 8.39 -5.47 -19.05
C ALA A 149 7.09 -5.01 -18.37
N ILE A 150 6.88 -3.69 -18.23
CA ILE A 150 5.64 -3.13 -17.68
C ILE A 150 4.44 -3.46 -18.58
N LYS A 151 4.56 -3.25 -19.89
CA LYS A 151 3.50 -3.60 -20.87
C LYS A 151 3.16 -5.09 -20.83
N ALA A 152 4.15 -5.96 -20.78
CA ALA A 152 3.95 -7.40 -20.67
C ALA A 152 3.20 -7.78 -19.38
N ARG A 153 3.49 -7.09 -18.27
CA ARG A 153 2.76 -7.27 -17.01
C ARG A 153 1.30 -6.82 -17.15
N TRP A 154 1.02 -5.67 -17.76
CA TRP A 154 -0.35 -5.20 -17.98
C TRP A 154 -1.15 -6.19 -18.83
N ALA A 155 -0.55 -6.73 -19.89
CA ALA A 155 -1.19 -7.76 -20.71
C ALA A 155 -1.54 -9.01 -19.88
N LYS A 156 -0.61 -9.49 -19.04
CA LYS A 156 -0.86 -10.61 -18.12
C LYS A 156 -1.97 -10.31 -17.12
N MET A 157 -1.99 -9.09 -16.57
CA MET A 157 -3.01 -8.66 -15.61
C MET A 157 -4.39 -8.59 -16.26
N LYS A 158 -4.47 -8.04 -17.48
CA LYS A 158 -5.71 -8.03 -18.27
C LYS A 158 -6.20 -9.45 -18.55
N ALA A 159 -5.35 -10.35 -19.00
CA ALA A 159 -5.73 -11.74 -19.26
C ALA A 159 -6.24 -12.46 -18.00
N TRP A 160 -5.58 -12.23 -16.85
CA TRP A 160 -6.05 -12.76 -15.57
C TRP A 160 -7.41 -12.20 -15.17
N HIS A 161 -7.61 -10.89 -15.34
CA HIS A 161 -8.88 -10.23 -15.05
C HIS A 161 -10.01 -10.76 -15.94
N ASP A 162 -9.77 -10.87 -17.25
CA ASP A 162 -10.75 -11.39 -18.21
C ASP A 162 -11.13 -12.84 -17.86
N LYS A 163 -10.16 -13.70 -17.51
CA LYS A 163 -10.41 -15.07 -17.05
C LYS A 163 -11.21 -15.11 -15.73
N ALA A 164 -10.88 -14.26 -14.78
CA ALA A 164 -11.61 -14.17 -13.51
C ALA A 164 -13.08 -13.76 -13.73
N MET A 165 -13.33 -12.81 -14.64
CA MET A 165 -14.68 -12.38 -15.00
C MET A 165 -15.46 -13.49 -15.71
N GLN A 166 -14.81 -14.26 -16.59
CA GLN A 166 -15.43 -15.44 -17.22
C GLN A 166 -15.82 -16.52 -16.20
N HIS A 167 -14.96 -16.82 -15.22
CA HIS A 167 -15.29 -17.79 -14.17
C HIS A 167 -16.44 -17.31 -13.30
N ARG A 168 -16.47 -16.02 -12.93
CA ARG A 168 -17.58 -15.44 -12.18
C ARG A 168 -18.89 -15.47 -12.98
N GLY A 169 -18.85 -15.15 -14.27
CA GLY A 169 -20.01 -15.24 -15.16
C GLY A 169 -20.57 -16.65 -15.31
N GLN A 170 -19.70 -17.67 -15.34
CA GLN A 170 -20.12 -19.07 -15.39
C GLN A 170 -20.80 -19.53 -14.09
N MET A 171 -20.35 -19.07 -12.91
CA MET A 171 -21.01 -19.37 -11.63
C MET A 171 -22.43 -18.78 -11.54
N HIS A 172 -22.66 -17.59 -12.13
CA HIS A 172 -24.00 -16.98 -12.16
C HIS A 172 -24.95 -17.65 -13.15
N LYS A 173 -24.44 -18.34 -14.19
CA LYS A 173 -25.27 -19.04 -15.19
C LYS A 173 -25.71 -20.46 -14.75
N GLY A 174 -25.04 -21.03 -13.75
CA GLY A 174 -25.37 -22.34 -13.16
C GLY A 174 -26.20 -22.27 -11.86
N ALA A 175 -26.53 -21.07 -11.37
CA ALA A 175 -27.39 -20.93 -10.20
C ALA A 175 -28.87 -21.16 -10.62
N PRO A 176 -29.59 -22.11 -10.01
CA PRO A 176 -31.02 -22.29 -10.29
C PRO A 176 -31.76 -21.00 -9.96
N ALA A 177 -32.70 -20.61 -10.83
CA ALA A 177 -33.53 -19.43 -10.60
C ALA A 177 -34.19 -19.51 -9.21
N PRO A 178 -34.19 -18.42 -8.41
CA PRO A 178 -34.94 -18.43 -7.16
C PRO A 178 -36.41 -18.68 -7.48
N ALA A 179 -36.99 -19.70 -6.83
CA ALA A 179 -38.38 -20.06 -7.01
C ALA A 179 -39.27 -18.84 -6.70
N PRO A 180 -40.31 -18.57 -7.51
CA PRO A 180 -41.21 -17.45 -7.26
C PRO A 180 -41.90 -17.64 -5.90
N THR A 181 -41.73 -16.67 -5.01
CA THR A 181 -42.46 -16.60 -3.74
C THR A 181 -43.96 -16.56 -4.02
N PRO A 182 -44.78 -17.42 -3.39
CA PRO A 182 -46.23 -17.39 -3.57
C PRO A 182 -46.79 -16.07 -3.03
N ALA A 183 -47.66 -15.44 -3.82
CA ALA A 183 -48.35 -14.21 -3.46
C ALA A 183 -49.22 -14.42 -2.20
N PRO A 184 -49.32 -13.44 -1.30
CA PRO A 184 -50.17 -13.56 -0.13
C PRO A 184 -51.64 -13.62 -0.57
N ALA A 185 -52.30 -14.72 -0.22
CA ALA A 185 -53.74 -14.88 -0.37
C ALA A 185 -54.45 -13.80 0.47
N GLY A 186 -55.45 -13.16 -0.14
CA GLY A 186 -56.17 -12.03 0.43
C GLY A 186 -56.83 -12.34 1.77
N GLN A 187 -56.98 -11.30 2.57
CA GLN A 187 -57.98 -11.26 3.62
C GLN A 187 -58.95 -10.13 3.28
N ALA A 188 -60.08 -10.53 2.72
CA ALA A 188 -61.31 -9.75 2.78
C ALA A 188 -61.91 -9.99 4.16
N GLN A 189 -62.19 -8.92 4.89
CA GLN A 189 -63.28 -8.78 5.86
C GLN A 189 -63.53 -7.29 6.08
#